data_AF-A0A936N3R2-F1
#
_entry.id   AF-A0A936N3R2-F1
#
_cell.length_a   1.000
_cell.length_b   1.000
_cell.length_c   1.000
_cell.angle_alpha   90.00
_cell.angle_beta   90.00
_cell.angle_gamma   90.00
#
_symmetry.space_group_name_H-M   'P 1'
#
loop_
_entity.id
_entity.type
_entity.pdbx_description
1 polymer ?
#
loop_
_entity_poly.entity_id
_entity_poly.type
_entity_poly.pdbx_seq_one_letter_code
_entity_poly.pdbx_strand_id
1 'polypeptide(L)'
;MSRNLHTRQVLTTVCTLFLFGLNLNAQTKYDSLKIKKAKHYFQTVILLDGYTKPTKDLNDTTQLIGERLKTYGIKQGILYINTPLATFEHRTSDSMVSKNTHLLLTFNRMSLRPQFEGINDHELLKTSLGARIIVNPGKKGVWFFDISPFVTRDASDPKSKSYFRMANTFIYSHNKSERFNWRLGLTKSFLWGNRFYLPFVGFRFGKLDKTHFSIQFPRSMSLNMPINEYVQLSLYTKPQGGMWNFSNFDSLYTLKAESTVHFTRYEVNTGLRVDGRIQHWLDFYFAMGFSTKNKITFYSNNANNKNSKLPYSKYFYEKAPAATLFFNFGLIFKFGKTKSYYKNRNIYDAIDLNNTVGGGDDNVSNNNFQIPIESKRKAEDLKFKSLQDLIDYNDL
;
A
#
# COMPACT_ATOMS: atom_id res chain seq x y z
N MET A 1 26.48 6.81 20.75
CA MET A 1 25.56 7.96 20.99
C MET A 1 25.55 9.03 19.88
N SER A 2 26.49 9.06 18.91
CA SER A 2 26.56 10.14 17.90
C SER A 2 25.67 9.97 16.64
N ARG A 3 25.10 8.78 16.37
CA ARG A 3 24.27 8.55 15.16
C ARG A 3 22.88 9.19 15.18
N ASN A 4 22.31 9.47 16.36
CA ASN A 4 20.98 10.09 16.47
C ASN A 4 21.00 11.62 16.24
N LEU A 5 22.16 12.25 16.37
CA LEU A 5 22.28 13.69 16.13
C LEU A 5 22.20 14.01 14.63
N HIS A 6 22.83 13.18 13.80
CA HIS A 6 22.88 13.42 12.36
C HIS A 6 21.52 13.26 11.69
N THR A 7 20.72 12.26 12.08
CA THR A 7 19.38 12.04 11.51
C THR A 7 18.40 13.14 11.91
N ARG A 8 18.51 13.68 13.13
CA ARG A 8 17.72 14.84 13.56
C ARG A 8 18.11 16.09 12.77
N GLN A 9 19.41 16.36 12.62
CA GLN A 9 19.90 17.53 11.87
C GLN A 9 19.51 17.47 10.38
N VAL A 10 19.55 16.30 9.73
CA VAL A 10 19.09 16.15 8.33
C VAL A 10 17.58 16.38 8.21
N LEU A 11 16.78 15.83 9.12
CA LEU A 11 15.32 16.01 9.08
C LEU A 11 14.91 17.46 9.33
N THR A 12 15.56 18.14 10.30
CA THR A 12 15.32 19.56 10.55
C THR A 12 15.74 20.39 9.35
N THR A 13 16.91 20.14 8.75
CA THR A 13 17.40 20.91 7.58
C THR A 13 16.51 20.70 6.34
N VAL A 14 15.99 19.49 6.11
CA VAL A 14 15.03 19.22 5.04
C VAL A 14 13.70 19.93 5.30
N CYS A 15 13.20 19.93 6.54
CA CYS A 15 11.99 20.67 6.90
C CYS A 15 12.18 22.19 6.79
N THR A 16 13.32 22.74 7.18
CA THR A 16 13.60 24.19 7.08
C THR A 16 13.80 24.62 5.63
N LEU A 17 14.45 23.81 4.79
CA LEU A 17 14.54 24.07 3.33
C LEU A 17 13.17 23.98 2.64
N PHE A 18 12.27 23.10 3.11
CA PHE A 18 10.90 23.01 2.60
C PHE A 18 9.99 24.15 3.08
N LEU A 19 10.22 24.66 4.30
CA LEU A 19 9.45 25.77 4.89
C LEU A 19 9.91 27.15 4.41
N PHE A 20 11.18 27.32 4.05
CA PHE A 20 11.76 28.63 3.66
C PHE A 20 12.22 28.71 2.19
N GLY A 21 12.20 27.62 1.42
CA GLY A 21 12.57 27.60 0.00
C GLY A 21 11.47 28.08 -0.97
N LEU A 22 10.28 28.40 -0.46
CA LEU A 22 9.20 28.96 -1.27
C LEU A 22 9.29 30.49 -1.21
N ASN A 23 10.05 31.07 -2.13
CA ASN A 23 9.89 32.48 -2.48
C ASN A 23 8.43 32.70 -2.93
N LEU A 24 7.60 33.22 -2.03
CA LEU A 24 6.29 33.75 -2.33
C LEU A 24 6.47 35.02 -3.16
N ASN A 25 6.71 34.84 -4.46
CA ASN A 25 6.58 35.91 -5.43
C ASN A 25 5.09 36.26 -5.53
N ALA A 26 4.70 37.30 -4.78
CA ALA A 26 3.41 37.97 -4.96
C ALA A 26 3.30 38.43 -6.42
N GLN A 27 2.24 37.98 -7.09
CA GLN A 27 1.97 38.26 -8.49
C GLN A 27 1.91 39.76 -8.76
N THR A 28 2.74 40.24 -9.69
CA THR A 28 2.49 41.49 -10.41
C THR A 28 2.00 41.15 -11.82
N LYS A 29 0.82 41.69 -12.14
CA LYS A 29 0.10 41.71 -13.44
C LYS A 29 -0.93 40.60 -13.67
N TYR A 30 -2.19 41.07 -13.78
CA TYR A 30 -3.31 40.39 -14.40
C TYR A 30 -3.01 40.18 -15.89
N ASP A 31 -2.32 39.09 -16.19
CA ASP A 31 -2.22 38.55 -17.54
C ASP A 31 -3.30 37.48 -17.69
N SER A 32 -3.99 37.46 -18.84
CA SER A 32 -5.10 36.54 -19.12
C SER A 32 -4.83 35.13 -18.58
N LEU A 33 -5.73 34.62 -17.72
CA LEU A 33 -5.62 33.31 -17.06
C LEU A 33 -5.51 32.19 -18.11
N LYS A 34 -4.29 31.86 -18.54
CA LYS A 34 -3.98 30.62 -19.26
C LYS A 34 -4.10 29.47 -18.26
N ILE A 35 -5.33 29.06 -17.95
CA ILE A 35 -5.61 27.93 -17.07
C ILE A 35 -5.00 26.68 -17.71
N LYS A 36 -3.88 26.23 -17.15
CA LYS A 36 -3.21 25.00 -17.60
C LYS A 36 -4.03 23.80 -17.14
N LYS A 37 -4.78 23.21 -18.08
CA LYS A 37 -5.58 22.01 -17.83
C LYS A 37 -4.75 20.88 -17.24
N ALA A 38 -5.33 20.17 -16.27
CA ALA A 38 -4.71 18.99 -15.68
C ALA A 38 -4.45 17.90 -16.75
N LYS A 39 -3.30 17.23 -16.65
CA LYS A 39 -2.89 16.19 -17.62
C LYS A 39 -3.35 14.79 -17.24
N HIS A 40 -3.52 14.52 -15.94
CA HIS A 40 -3.72 13.16 -15.40
C HIS A 40 -5.00 13.08 -14.57
N TYR A 41 -5.57 11.89 -14.43
CA TYR A 41 -6.68 11.62 -13.48
C TYR A 41 -6.20 11.20 -12.10
N PHE A 42 -4.91 10.88 -11.98
CA PHE A 42 -4.25 10.47 -10.74
C PHE A 42 -3.33 11.58 -10.27
N GLN A 43 -3.23 11.73 -8.94
CA GLN A 43 -2.26 12.61 -8.31
C GLN A 43 -0.96 11.86 -8.03
N THR A 44 0.11 12.61 -7.85
CA THR A 44 1.29 12.05 -7.20
C THR A 44 0.96 11.85 -5.73
N VAL A 45 1.13 10.63 -5.22
CA VAL A 45 0.87 10.29 -3.82
C VAL A 45 2.17 9.88 -3.15
N ILE A 46 2.45 10.46 -1.98
CA ILE A 46 3.50 10.01 -1.07
C ILE A 46 2.79 9.54 0.21
N LEU A 47 3.00 8.28 0.58
CA LEU A 47 2.48 7.67 1.80
C LEU A 47 3.65 7.31 2.71
N LEU A 48 3.53 7.72 3.97
CA LEU A 48 4.34 7.25 5.08
C LEU A 48 3.45 6.39 5.97
N ASP A 49 3.81 5.13 6.19
CA ASP A 49 3.06 4.21 7.05
C ASP A 49 3.97 3.64 8.14
N GLY A 50 3.45 3.61 9.36
CA GLY A 50 4.06 2.98 10.52
C GLY A 50 3.15 1.88 11.06
N TYR A 51 3.72 0.70 11.31
CA TYR A 51 3.02 -0.46 11.81
C TYR A 51 3.78 -1.08 12.98
N THR A 52 3.09 -1.41 14.06
CA THR A 52 3.72 -2.07 15.21
C THR A 52 2.82 -3.10 15.87
N LYS A 53 3.47 -4.15 16.40
CA LYS A 53 2.89 -5.17 17.27
C LYS A 53 3.77 -5.34 18.50
N PRO A 54 3.18 -5.48 19.70
CA PRO A 54 3.94 -5.76 20.91
C PRO A 54 4.59 -7.14 20.82
N THR A 55 5.65 -7.34 21.61
CA THR A 55 6.32 -8.64 21.74
C THR A 55 5.41 -9.64 22.45
N LYS A 56 5.50 -10.90 22.01
CA LYS A 56 4.88 -12.05 22.66
C LYS A 56 5.87 -13.19 22.77
N ASP A 57 5.75 -13.95 23.86
CA ASP A 57 6.53 -15.16 24.03
C ASP A 57 6.20 -16.16 22.93
N LEU A 58 7.25 -16.79 22.39
CA LEU A 58 7.10 -17.86 21.42
C LEU A 58 6.78 -19.20 22.10
N ASN A 59 6.95 -19.34 23.43
CA ASN A 59 6.65 -20.55 24.21
C ASN A 59 6.98 -21.84 23.44
N ASP A 60 8.26 -22.02 23.13
CA ASP A 60 8.73 -23.07 22.25
C ASP A 60 9.88 -23.83 22.88
N THR A 61 9.56 -24.71 23.82
CA THR A 61 10.51 -25.54 24.57
C THR A 61 10.94 -26.79 23.80
N THR A 62 10.40 -27.04 22.60
CA THR A 62 10.68 -28.25 21.82
C THR A 62 11.67 -28.02 20.68
N GLN A 63 11.90 -26.76 20.28
CA GLN A 63 12.85 -26.41 19.22
C GLN A 63 13.91 -25.45 19.78
N LEU A 64 15.18 -25.84 19.68
CA LEU A 64 16.35 -25.04 20.11
C LEU A 64 16.32 -23.60 19.56
N ILE A 65 15.84 -23.43 18.32
CA ILE A 65 15.71 -22.12 17.67
C ILE A 65 14.63 -21.28 18.37
N GLY A 66 13.53 -21.88 18.79
CA GLY A 66 12.45 -21.19 19.51
C GLY A 66 12.91 -20.70 20.88
N GLU A 67 13.61 -21.54 21.65
CA GLU A 67 14.24 -21.15 22.91
C GLU A 67 15.23 -19.99 22.74
N ARG A 68 15.93 -19.98 21.61
CA ARG A 68 16.86 -18.90 21.28
C ARG A 68 16.16 -17.62 20.87
N LEU A 69 15.06 -17.66 20.13
CA LEU A 69 14.34 -16.45 19.72
C LEU A 69 13.60 -15.78 20.89
N LYS A 70 13.11 -16.58 21.85
CA LYS A 70 12.36 -16.19 23.06
C LYS A 70 11.02 -15.52 22.78
N THR A 71 11.03 -14.31 22.21
CA THR A 71 9.84 -13.50 21.96
C THR A 71 9.77 -13.04 20.51
N TYR A 72 8.61 -12.58 20.08
CA TYR A 72 8.40 -12.02 18.75
C TYR A 72 7.48 -10.80 18.80
N GLY A 73 8.00 -9.66 18.37
CA GLY A 73 7.28 -8.40 18.15
C GLY A 73 7.70 -7.76 16.83
N ILE A 74 7.07 -6.65 16.46
CA ILE A 74 7.28 -6.05 15.14
C ILE A 74 7.24 -4.54 15.18
N LYS A 75 8.19 -3.91 14.48
CA LYS A 75 8.11 -2.53 14.01
C LYS A 75 8.34 -2.51 12.51
N GLN A 76 7.51 -1.78 11.78
CA GLN A 76 7.57 -1.69 10.34
C GLN A 76 7.29 -0.26 9.91
N GLY A 77 8.08 0.24 8.95
CA GLY A 77 7.87 1.53 8.31
C GLY A 77 7.84 1.36 6.80
N ILE A 78 6.95 2.07 6.12
CA ILE A 78 6.83 2.06 4.66
C ILE A 78 6.84 3.49 4.13
N LEU A 79 7.67 3.73 3.12
CA LEU A 79 7.57 4.88 2.22
C LEU A 79 7.04 4.36 0.88
N TYR A 80 5.89 4.87 0.46
CA TYR A 80 5.28 4.55 -0.82
C TYR A 80 5.10 5.82 -1.64
N ILE A 81 5.50 5.78 -2.92
CA ILE A 81 5.31 6.87 -3.87
C ILE A 81 4.60 6.29 -5.10
N ASN A 82 3.57 6.98 -5.57
CA ASN A 82 2.86 6.65 -6.81
C ASN A 82 2.72 7.92 -7.63
N THR A 83 3.33 7.97 -8.82
CA THR A 83 3.29 9.15 -9.67
C THR A 83 2.77 8.82 -11.07
N PRO A 84 1.78 9.56 -11.60
CA PRO A 84 1.39 9.42 -13.00
C PRO A 84 2.55 9.85 -13.91
N LEU A 85 2.90 9.00 -14.88
CA LEU A 85 3.88 9.33 -15.92
C LEU A 85 3.19 9.79 -17.19
N ALA A 86 2.16 9.07 -17.62
CA ALA A 86 1.45 9.35 -18.86
C ALA A 86 -0.05 9.08 -18.73
N THR A 87 -0.83 9.81 -19.51
CA THR A 87 -2.26 9.57 -19.68
C THR A 87 -2.61 9.79 -21.15
N PHE A 88 -3.09 8.74 -21.78
CA PHE A 88 -3.50 8.74 -23.19
C PHE A 88 -5.02 8.72 -23.23
N GLU A 89 -5.61 9.64 -23.97
CA GLU A 89 -7.06 9.73 -24.13
C GLU A 89 -7.41 9.56 -25.60
N HIS A 90 -8.40 8.72 -25.87
CA HIS A 90 -8.96 8.53 -27.19
C HIS A 90 -10.43 8.93 -27.12
N ARG A 91 -10.80 9.96 -27.87
CA ARG A 91 -12.19 10.37 -28.03
C ARG A 91 -12.76 9.61 -29.22
N THR A 92 -13.77 8.77 -28.96
CA THR A 92 -14.62 8.22 -30.01
C THR A 92 -15.73 9.23 -30.32
N SER A 93 -16.06 9.40 -31.60
CA SER A 93 -17.02 10.39 -32.11
C SER A 93 -18.41 10.30 -31.47
N ASP A 94 -18.83 9.11 -31.03
CA ASP A 94 -20.21 8.84 -30.59
C ASP A 94 -20.38 8.53 -29.08
N SER A 95 -19.38 8.78 -28.23
CA SER A 95 -19.51 8.44 -26.80
C SER A 95 -19.12 9.57 -25.85
N MET A 96 -20.04 9.93 -24.95
CA MET A 96 -19.79 10.75 -23.75
C MET A 96 -18.74 10.14 -22.79
N VAL A 97 -18.28 8.91 -23.03
CA VAL A 97 -17.30 8.20 -22.20
C VAL A 97 -15.94 8.16 -22.90
N SER A 98 -14.96 8.89 -22.38
CA SER A 98 -13.59 8.88 -22.90
C SER A 98 -12.89 7.55 -22.60
N LYS A 99 -12.27 6.95 -23.62
CA LYS A 99 -11.31 5.85 -23.44
C LYS A 99 -9.99 6.44 -22.94
N ASN A 100 -9.40 5.84 -21.92
CA ASN A 100 -8.13 6.30 -21.39
C ASN A 100 -7.22 5.17 -20.91
N THR A 101 -5.93 5.44 -21.04
CA THR A 101 -4.85 4.58 -20.53
C THR A 101 -3.94 5.43 -19.65
N HIS A 102 -3.64 4.93 -18.45
CA HIS A 102 -2.76 5.60 -17.50
C HIS A 102 -1.54 4.72 -17.24
N LEU A 103 -0.36 5.35 -17.30
CA LEU A 103 0.89 4.76 -16.85
C LEU A 103 1.33 5.47 -15.59
N LEU A 104 1.55 4.73 -14.52
CA LEU A 104 2.03 5.24 -13.24
C LEU A 104 3.33 4.52 -12.85
N LEU A 105 4.23 5.25 -12.22
CA LEU A 105 5.43 4.71 -11.58
C LEU A 105 5.17 4.54 -10.09
N THR A 106 5.50 3.37 -9.57
CA THR A 106 5.39 3.08 -8.14
C THR A 106 6.79 2.88 -7.56
N PHE A 107 7.08 3.55 -6.45
CA PHE A 107 8.26 3.29 -5.64
C PHE A 107 7.81 2.90 -4.25
N ASN A 108 8.43 1.87 -3.69
CA ASN A 108 8.15 1.45 -2.33
C ASN A 108 9.46 1.10 -1.62
N ARG A 109 9.59 1.56 -0.38
CA ARG A 109 10.62 1.12 0.54
C ARG A 109 9.99 0.75 1.87
N MET A 110 10.06 -0.52 2.23
CA MET A 110 9.69 -1.05 3.52
C MET A 110 10.93 -1.37 4.35
N SER A 111 10.90 -0.97 5.62
CA SER A 111 11.82 -1.41 6.66
C SER A 111 11.05 -2.20 7.69
N LEU A 112 11.36 -3.48 7.84
CA LEU A 112 10.80 -4.38 8.84
C LEU A 112 11.86 -4.69 9.89
N ARG A 113 11.55 -4.44 11.16
CA ARG A 113 12.35 -4.83 12.31
C ARG A 113 11.59 -5.88 13.11
N PRO A 114 11.82 -7.18 12.88
CA PRO A 114 11.34 -8.20 13.78
C PRO A 114 12.09 -8.04 15.12
N GLN A 115 11.35 -8.10 16.23
CA GLN A 115 11.90 -7.92 17.57
C GLN A 115 11.94 -9.30 18.23
N PHE A 116 13.14 -9.85 18.38
CA PHE A 116 13.42 -11.10 19.08
C PHE A 116 14.34 -10.79 20.24
N GLU A 117 14.03 -11.26 21.45
CA GLU A 117 14.85 -10.95 22.64
C GLU A 117 16.16 -11.74 22.73
N GLY A 118 16.23 -12.92 22.11
CA GLY A 118 17.42 -13.78 22.24
C GLY A 118 18.38 -13.78 21.04
N ILE A 119 18.22 -12.84 20.10
CA ILE A 119 19.19 -12.57 19.03
C ILE A 119 19.38 -11.05 18.86
N ASN A 120 20.37 -10.65 18.05
CA ASN A 120 20.60 -9.24 17.75
C ASN A 120 19.45 -8.62 16.95
N ASP A 121 19.39 -7.29 16.92
CA ASP A 121 18.42 -6.56 16.12
C ASP A 121 18.70 -6.74 14.61
N HIS A 122 17.64 -7.04 13.87
CA HIS A 122 17.67 -7.11 12.40
C HIS A 122 16.79 -6.01 11.78
N GLU A 123 17.27 -5.43 10.69
CA GLU A 123 16.54 -4.47 9.85
C GLU A 123 16.43 -5.03 8.44
N LEU A 124 15.27 -5.61 8.16
CA LEU A 124 14.95 -6.25 6.89
C LEU A 124 14.36 -5.21 5.95
N LEU A 125 15.11 -4.86 4.91
CA LEU A 125 14.69 -3.92 3.90
C LEU A 125 14.04 -4.65 2.73
N LYS A 126 12.98 -4.05 2.19
CA LYS A 126 12.37 -4.39 0.90
C LYS A 126 12.23 -3.10 0.10
N THR A 127 12.81 -3.07 -1.09
CA THR A 127 12.74 -1.89 -1.98
C THR A 127 12.22 -2.32 -3.34
N SER A 128 11.21 -1.64 -3.86
CA SER A 128 10.60 -1.92 -5.16
C SER A 128 10.51 -0.67 -6.03
N LEU A 129 10.70 -0.85 -7.33
CA LEU A 129 10.40 0.14 -8.35
C LEU A 129 9.52 -0.54 -9.41
N GLY A 130 8.25 -0.20 -9.43
CA GLY A 130 7.24 -0.84 -10.26
C GLY A 130 6.57 0.11 -11.23
N ALA A 131 5.78 -0.48 -12.12
CA ALA A 131 4.96 0.23 -13.08
C ALA A 131 3.53 -0.29 -13.02
N ARG A 132 2.58 0.62 -13.24
CA ARG A 132 1.16 0.33 -13.24
C ARG A 132 0.50 0.88 -14.48
N ILE A 133 -0.28 0.02 -15.13
CA ILE A 133 -1.03 0.37 -16.33
C ILE A 133 -2.51 0.17 -16.00
N ILE A 134 -3.30 1.22 -16.22
CA ILE A 134 -4.75 1.19 -16.03
C ILE A 134 -5.41 1.55 -17.35
N VAL A 135 -6.21 0.65 -17.90
CA VAL A 135 -6.87 0.82 -19.19
C VAL A 135 -8.39 0.83 -18.99
N ASN A 136 -9.01 1.95 -19.33
CA ASN A 136 -10.45 2.09 -19.42
C ASN A 136 -10.85 2.12 -20.92
N PRO A 137 -11.45 1.05 -21.44
CA PRO A 137 -11.87 0.95 -22.84
C PRO A 137 -13.11 1.80 -23.18
N GLY A 138 -13.62 2.62 -22.25
CA GLY A 138 -14.85 3.41 -22.43
C GLY A 138 -16.15 2.62 -22.30
N LYS A 139 -16.07 1.36 -21.87
CA LYS A 139 -17.21 0.48 -21.54
C LYS A 139 -17.30 0.30 -20.02
N LYS A 140 -18.21 -0.52 -19.50
CA LYS A 140 -18.39 -0.75 -18.05
C LYS A 140 -17.23 -1.45 -17.32
N GLY A 141 -16.02 -1.50 -17.85
CA GLY A 141 -14.89 -2.23 -17.26
C GLY A 141 -13.60 -1.43 -17.23
N VAL A 142 -12.65 -1.90 -16.41
CA VAL A 142 -11.30 -1.36 -16.24
C VAL A 142 -10.32 -2.53 -16.17
N TRP A 143 -9.25 -2.45 -16.94
CA TRP A 143 -8.11 -3.36 -16.80
C TRP A 143 -7.03 -2.71 -15.97
N PHE A 144 -6.45 -3.49 -15.07
CA PHE A 144 -5.42 -3.05 -14.15
C PHE A 144 -4.25 -4.03 -14.19
N PHE A 145 -3.05 -3.50 -14.42
CA PHE A 145 -1.81 -4.24 -14.45
C PHE A 145 -0.84 -3.55 -13.49
N ASP A 146 -0.28 -4.30 -12.54
CA ASP A 146 0.78 -3.86 -11.63
C ASP A 146 1.94 -4.84 -11.73
N ILE A 147 3.14 -4.32 -11.98
CA ILE A 147 4.37 -5.09 -12.02
C ILE A 147 5.36 -4.40 -11.09
N SER A 148 5.76 -5.11 -10.04
CA SER A 148 6.56 -4.57 -8.94
C SER A 148 7.74 -5.50 -8.66
N PRO A 149 8.87 -5.39 -9.41
CA PRO A 149 10.12 -6.03 -9.03
C PRO A 149 10.64 -5.40 -7.73
N PHE A 150 11.15 -6.24 -6.83
CA PHE A 150 11.67 -5.79 -5.55
C PHE A 150 12.89 -6.59 -5.10
N VAL A 151 13.71 -5.94 -4.31
CA VAL A 151 14.89 -6.51 -3.67
C VAL A 151 14.67 -6.54 -2.18
N THR A 152 15.01 -7.66 -1.54
CA THR A 152 15.09 -7.73 -0.08
C THR A 152 16.53 -7.92 0.37
N ARG A 153 16.87 -7.35 1.51
CA ARG A 153 18.18 -7.51 2.15
C ARG A 153 18.04 -7.32 3.66
N ASP A 154 18.87 -8.00 4.43
CA ASP A 154 19.11 -7.64 5.82
C ASP A 154 20.17 -6.54 5.88
N ALA A 155 19.79 -5.34 6.33
CA ALA A 155 20.69 -4.19 6.41
C ALA A 155 21.57 -4.20 7.67
N SER A 156 21.30 -5.11 8.61
CA SER A 156 22.09 -5.22 9.85
C SER A 156 23.44 -5.91 9.63
N ASP A 157 23.56 -6.71 8.57
CA ASP A 157 24.82 -7.36 8.17
C ASP A 157 25.30 -6.88 6.79
N PRO A 158 26.50 -6.27 6.70
CA PRO A 158 27.13 -5.92 5.43
C PRO A 158 27.29 -7.10 4.47
N LYS A 159 27.45 -8.33 4.99
CA LYS A 159 27.63 -9.56 4.20
C LYS A 159 26.32 -10.21 3.76
N SER A 160 25.16 -9.67 4.18
CA SER A 160 23.85 -10.17 3.78
C SER A 160 23.65 -10.04 2.27
N LYS A 161 23.30 -11.16 1.61
CA LYS A 161 23.05 -11.18 0.17
C LYS A 161 21.66 -10.60 -0.14
N SER A 162 21.59 -9.75 -1.16
CA SER A 162 20.33 -9.27 -1.73
C SER A 162 19.63 -10.37 -2.53
N TYR A 163 18.30 -10.38 -2.55
CA TYR A 163 17.52 -11.32 -3.37
C TYR A 163 16.42 -10.60 -4.12
N PHE A 164 16.37 -10.83 -5.43
CA PHE A 164 15.42 -10.22 -6.36
C PHE A 164 14.17 -11.08 -6.45
N ARG A 165 13.00 -10.43 -6.41
CA ARG A 165 11.69 -11.05 -6.55
C ARG A 165 10.80 -10.13 -7.38
N MET A 166 9.71 -10.68 -7.89
CA MET A 166 8.72 -9.93 -8.68
C MET A 166 7.33 -10.28 -8.18
N ALA A 167 6.61 -9.25 -7.73
CA ALA A 167 5.18 -9.31 -7.49
C ALA A 167 4.46 -8.67 -8.68
N ASN A 168 3.29 -9.20 -9.01
CA ASN A 168 2.50 -8.67 -10.12
C ASN A 168 1.02 -8.99 -9.93
N THR A 169 0.16 -8.12 -10.44
CA THR A 169 -1.28 -8.23 -10.31
C THR A 169 -1.95 -7.82 -11.60
N PHE A 170 -2.83 -8.67 -12.11
CA PHE A 170 -3.60 -8.45 -13.33
C PHE A 170 -5.07 -8.61 -12.98
N ILE A 171 -5.87 -7.55 -13.15
CA ILE A 171 -7.28 -7.54 -12.77
C ILE A 171 -8.10 -6.94 -13.90
N TYR A 172 -9.17 -7.62 -14.26
CA TYR A 172 -10.31 -7.02 -14.94
C TYR A 172 -11.41 -6.73 -13.93
N SER A 173 -11.86 -5.48 -13.88
CA SER A 173 -12.98 -5.07 -13.05
C SER A 173 -14.15 -4.63 -13.93
N HIS A 174 -15.35 -5.05 -13.56
CA HIS A 174 -16.56 -4.79 -14.33
C HIS A 174 -17.69 -4.26 -13.44
N ASN A 175 -18.14 -3.05 -13.75
CA ASN A 175 -19.26 -2.38 -13.12
C ASN A 175 -20.59 -2.85 -13.74
N LYS A 176 -21.15 -3.97 -13.27
CA LYS A 176 -22.46 -4.47 -13.74
C LYS A 176 -23.59 -3.48 -13.45
N SER A 177 -23.58 -2.86 -12.25
CA SER A 177 -24.53 -1.82 -11.84
C SER A 177 -23.85 -0.76 -10.96
N GLU A 178 -24.61 0.26 -10.53
CA GLU A 178 -24.12 1.25 -9.55
C GLU A 178 -23.70 0.63 -8.22
N ARG A 179 -24.38 -0.43 -7.82
CA ARG A 179 -24.23 -1.06 -6.50
C ARG A 179 -23.49 -2.37 -6.58
N PHE A 180 -23.09 -2.83 -7.77
CA PHE A 180 -22.41 -4.10 -7.92
C PHE A 180 -21.28 -4.02 -8.94
N ASN A 181 -20.10 -4.41 -8.49
CA ASN A 181 -18.91 -4.61 -9.32
C ASN A 181 -18.31 -5.97 -8.99
N TRP A 182 -17.77 -6.64 -10.01
CA TRP A 182 -16.98 -7.85 -9.83
C TRP A 182 -15.60 -7.68 -10.44
N ARG A 183 -14.64 -8.43 -9.91
CA ARG A 183 -13.23 -8.42 -10.30
C ARG A 183 -12.75 -9.85 -10.50
N LEU A 184 -12.06 -10.09 -11.61
CA LEU A 184 -11.40 -11.35 -11.89
C LEU A 184 -9.98 -11.10 -12.38
N GLY A 185 -9.05 -11.96 -11.98
CA GLY A 185 -7.65 -11.74 -12.30
C GLY A 185 -6.71 -12.78 -11.72
N LEU A 186 -5.43 -12.44 -11.74
CA LEU A 186 -4.34 -13.24 -11.21
C LEU A 186 -3.39 -12.33 -10.44
N THR A 187 -2.92 -12.79 -9.29
CA THR A 187 -1.93 -12.07 -8.48
C THR A 187 -0.82 -12.98 -8.01
N LYS A 188 0.42 -12.55 -8.18
CA LYS A 188 1.59 -13.12 -7.52
C LYS A 188 1.99 -12.19 -6.39
N SER A 189 1.74 -12.64 -5.16
CA SER A 189 1.94 -11.84 -3.94
C SER A 189 2.62 -12.69 -2.87
N PHE A 190 3.54 -12.05 -2.15
CA PHE A 190 4.34 -12.61 -1.06
C PHE A 190 3.75 -12.29 0.31
N LEU A 191 2.63 -11.56 0.38
CA LEU A 191 1.92 -11.26 1.63
C LEU A 191 1.57 -12.50 2.45
N TRP A 192 1.34 -13.62 1.76
CA TRP A 192 0.96 -14.91 2.35
C TRP A 192 2.16 -15.80 2.64
N GLY A 193 3.39 -15.32 2.43
CA GLY A 193 4.60 -16.15 2.37
C GLY A 193 4.65 -17.05 1.11
N ASN A 194 3.56 -17.12 0.35
CA ASN A 194 3.43 -17.92 -0.86
C ASN A 194 4.14 -17.24 -2.05
N ARG A 195 4.67 -18.05 -2.97
CA ARG A 195 5.39 -17.58 -4.17
C ARG A 195 4.61 -17.81 -5.46
N PHE A 196 3.48 -18.51 -5.37
CA PHE A 196 2.66 -18.90 -6.52
C PHE A 196 1.67 -17.81 -6.92
N TYR A 197 1.21 -17.91 -8.16
CA TYR A 197 0.08 -17.14 -8.65
C TYR A 197 -1.19 -17.64 -7.99
N LEU A 198 -1.95 -16.71 -7.42
CA LEU A 198 -3.26 -16.96 -6.85
C LEU A 198 -4.33 -16.32 -7.74
N PRO A 199 -5.52 -16.96 -7.86
CA PRO A 199 -6.65 -16.31 -8.49
C PRO A 199 -7.03 -15.05 -7.70
N PHE A 200 -7.29 -13.97 -8.43
CA PHE A 200 -7.87 -12.76 -7.87
C PHE A 200 -9.37 -12.77 -8.14
N VAL A 201 -10.18 -12.78 -7.08
CA VAL A 201 -11.64 -12.71 -7.19
C VAL A 201 -12.13 -11.63 -6.24
N GLY A 202 -12.91 -10.69 -6.77
CA GLY A 202 -13.45 -9.62 -5.95
C GLY A 202 -14.89 -9.27 -6.29
N PHE A 203 -15.58 -8.75 -5.29
CA PHE A 203 -16.95 -8.28 -5.36
C PHE A 203 -17.07 -6.99 -4.56
N ARG A 204 -17.81 -6.02 -5.08
CA ARG A 204 -18.22 -4.82 -4.35
C ARG A 204 -19.74 -4.75 -4.35
N PHE A 205 -20.31 -4.58 -3.16
CA PHE A 205 -21.73 -4.33 -2.95
C PHE A 205 -21.89 -2.93 -2.35
N GLY A 206 -22.67 -2.07 -3.02
CA GLY A 206 -22.79 -0.65 -2.70
C GLY A 206 -22.02 0.25 -3.67
N LYS A 207 -22.18 1.57 -3.49
CA LYS A 207 -21.54 2.58 -4.32
C LYS A 207 -20.23 3.05 -3.67
N LEU A 208 -19.21 3.36 -4.47
CA LEU A 208 -17.89 3.80 -3.95
C LEU A 208 -17.92 5.14 -3.21
N ASP A 209 -18.86 6.02 -3.57
CA ASP A 209 -19.12 7.32 -2.96
C ASP A 209 -19.99 7.23 -1.69
N LYS A 210 -20.42 6.02 -1.31
CA LYS A 210 -21.25 5.75 -0.13
C LYS A 210 -20.73 4.52 0.62
N THR A 211 -21.48 4.07 1.61
CA THR A 211 -21.22 2.81 2.28
C THR A 211 -21.21 1.66 1.28
N HIS A 212 -20.12 0.89 1.28
CA HIS A 212 -19.99 -0.29 0.44
C HIS A 212 -19.14 -1.35 1.13
N PHE A 213 -19.51 -2.60 0.84
CA PHE A 213 -18.76 -3.77 1.24
C PHE A 213 -17.95 -4.28 0.06
N SER A 214 -16.68 -4.59 0.28
CA SER A 214 -15.76 -5.09 -0.73
C SER A 214 -15.08 -6.36 -0.23
N ILE A 215 -15.13 -7.41 -1.05
CA ILE A 215 -14.31 -8.61 -0.92
C ILE A 215 -13.33 -8.60 -2.07
N GLN A 216 -12.05 -8.83 -1.79
CA GLN A 216 -10.98 -8.92 -2.78
C GLN A 216 -10.05 -10.05 -2.33
N PHE A 217 -10.32 -11.29 -2.72
CA PHE A 217 -9.40 -12.41 -2.46
C PHE A 217 -8.21 -12.35 -3.42
N PRO A 218 -6.96 -12.53 -2.96
CA PRO A 218 -6.51 -12.80 -1.59
C PRO A 218 -5.95 -11.54 -0.89
N ARG A 219 -6.53 -10.36 -1.08
CA ARG A 219 -6.00 -9.07 -0.59
C ARG A 219 -6.72 -8.52 0.64
N SER A 220 -8.06 -8.55 0.70
CA SER A 220 -8.81 -7.95 1.81
C SER A 220 -10.30 -8.24 1.74
N MET A 221 -10.99 -8.03 2.86
CA MET A 221 -12.42 -7.76 2.91
C MET A 221 -12.62 -6.51 3.75
N SER A 222 -13.53 -5.62 3.34
CA SER A 222 -13.76 -4.36 4.06
C SER A 222 -15.19 -3.85 3.90
N LEU A 223 -15.72 -3.26 4.96
CA LEU A 223 -16.88 -2.39 4.93
C LEU A 223 -16.39 -0.95 5.05
N ASN A 224 -16.51 -0.18 3.97
CA ASN A 224 -16.14 1.22 3.93
C ASN A 224 -17.37 2.08 4.15
N MET A 225 -17.27 3.05 5.06
CA MET A 225 -18.32 3.96 5.47
C MET A 225 -17.79 5.39 5.40
N PRO A 226 -17.87 6.05 4.22
CA PRO A 226 -17.59 7.47 4.13
C PRO A 226 -18.67 8.24 4.91
N ILE A 227 -18.29 8.93 5.99
CA ILE A 227 -19.22 9.70 6.83
C ILE A 227 -19.48 11.06 6.16
N ASN A 228 -18.42 11.72 5.72
CA ASN A 228 -18.45 12.98 4.98
C ASN A 228 -17.15 13.11 4.14
N GLU A 229 -16.94 14.28 3.53
CA GLU A 229 -15.76 14.56 2.70
C GLU A 229 -14.42 14.63 3.46
N TYR A 230 -14.46 14.67 4.80
CA TYR A 230 -13.29 14.76 5.68
C TYR A 230 -13.00 13.47 6.43
N VAL A 231 -14.00 12.62 6.67
CA VAL A 231 -13.88 11.46 7.55
C VAL A 231 -14.47 10.21 6.90
N GLN A 232 -13.67 9.15 6.87
CA GLN A 232 -14.08 7.83 6.43
C GLN A 232 -13.73 6.79 7.50
N LEU A 233 -14.66 5.88 7.76
CA LEU A 233 -14.46 4.74 8.65
C LEU A 233 -14.45 3.45 7.84
N SER A 234 -13.60 2.50 8.22
CA SER A 234 -13.58 1.18 7.61
C SER A 234 -13.40 0.08 8.64
N LEU A 235 -14.20 -0.97 8.51
CA LEU A 235 -13.97 -2.25 9.16
C LEU A 235 -13.32 -3.16 8.14
N TYR A 236 -12.21 -3.79 8.47
CA TYR A 236 -11.49 -4.58 7.50
C TYR A 236 -10.90 -5.85 8.09
N THR A 237 -10.68 -6.82 7.21
CA THR A 237 -9.76 -7.93 7.43
C THR A 237 -8.82 -8.02 6.23
N LYS A 238 -7.51 -8.09 6.47
CA LYS A 238 -6.52 -8.19 5.39
C LYS A 238 -5.30 -9.01 5.81
N PRO A 239 -4.73 -9.84 4.92
CA PRO A 239 -3.39 -10.37 5.12
C PRO A 239 -2.36 -9.27 5.23
N GLN A 240 -1.40 -9.46 6.11
CA GLN A 240 -0.18 -8.69 6.19
C GLN A 240 0.97 -9.67 6.40
N GLY A 241 2.10 -9.40 5.78
CA GLY A 241 3.20 -10.34 5.77
C GLY A 241 4.16 -10.08 4.65
N GLY A 242 5.00 -11.06 4.38
CA GLY A 242 6.03 -10.94 3.38
C GLY A 242 7.11 -11.99 3.55
N MET A 243 8.13 -11.84 2.72
CA MET A 243 9.30 -12.68 2.70
C MET A 243 10.53 -11.81 2.56
N TRP A 244 11.50 -12.01 3.44
CA TRP A 244 12.73 -11.25 3.52
C TRP A 244 13.93 -12.18 3.58
N ASN A 245 15.07 -11.65 3.17
CA ASN A 245 16.34 -12.26 3.48
C ASN A 245 16.73 -11.86 4.89
N PHE A 246 17.25 -12.82 5.63
CA PHE A 246 17.65 -12.68 7.01
C PHE A 246 19.09 -13.16 7.14
N SER A 247 19.99 -12.32 7.63
CA SER A 247 21.39 -12.72 7.77
C SER A 247 21.56 -13.71 8.92
N ASN A 248 22.39 -14.73 8.72
CA ASN A 248 22.63 -15.77 9.71
C ASN A 248 23.85 -15.45 10.60
N PHE A 249 24.19 -14.17 10.84
CA PHE A 249 25.38 -13.81 11.63
C PHE A 249 25.22 -14.18 13.10
N ASP A 250 23.98 -14.22 13.62
CA ASP A 250 23.67 -14.79 14.93
C ASP A 250 23.85 -16.31 14.95
N SER A 251 24.12 -17.00 13.84
CA SER A 251 24.17 -18.46 13.79
C SER A 251 22.85 -19.12 14.22
N LEU A 252 21.71 -18.53 13.84
CA LEU A 252 20.37 -19.08 14.07
C LEU A 252 20.20 -20.45 13.39
N TYR A 253 20.84 -20.63 12.23
CA TYR A 253 20.93 -21.88 11.50
C TYR A 253 22.35 -22.46 11.61
N THR A 254 22.46 -23.63 12.25
CA THR A 254 23.73 -24.26 12.67
C THR A 254 24.58 -24.82 11.53
N LEU A 255 23.99 -25.03 10.35
CA LEU A 255 24.75 -25.36 9.14
C LEU A 255 25.46 -24.10 8.63
N LYS A 256 26.70 -23.90 9.10
CA LYS A 256 27.64 -22.79 8.80
C LYS A 256 27.85 -22.45 7.31
N ALA A 257 27.24 -23.18 6.38
CA ALA A 257 27.40 -22.98 4.94
C ALA A 257 26.58 -21.80 4.39
N GLU A 258 25.59 -21.26 5.13
CA GLU A 258 24.74 -20.17 4.63
C GLU A 258 24.87 -18.89 5.46
N SER A 259 25.32 -17.81 4.81
CA SER A 259 25.35 -16.46 5.37
C SER A 259 23.97 -15.81 5.43
N THR A 260 22.97 -16.35 4.72
CA THR A 260 21.64 -15.76 4.60
C THR A 260 20.59 -16.86 4.50
N VAL A 261 19.56 -16.76 5.34
CA VAL A 261 18.34 -17.57 5.33
C VAL A 261 17.15 -16.70 4.94
N HIS A 262 15.98 -17.31 4.72
CA HIS A 262 14.75 -16.58 4.44
C HIS A 262 13.88 -16.54 5.67
N PHE A 263 13.43 -15.34 6.03
CA PHE A 263 12.41 -15.11 7.04
C PHE A 263 11.09 -14.82 6.35
N THR A 264 10.02 -15.55 6.72
CA THR A 264 8.67 -15.21 6.29
C THR A 264 7.76 -14.97 7.46
N ARG A 265 6.82 -14.07 7.24
CA ARG A 265 5.76 -13.75 8.18
C ARG A 265 4.46 -13.70 7.42
N TYR A 266 3.43 -14.22 8.05
CA TYR A 266 2.06 -14.06 7.63
C TYR A 266 1.18 -13.81 8.86
N GLU A 267 0.21 -12.92 8.71
CA GLU A 267 -0.82 -12.65 9.69
C GLU A 267 -2.07 -12.09 9.00
N VAL A 268 -3.21 -12.21 9.67
CA VAL A 268 -4.48 -11.60 9.23
C VAL A 268 -4.86 -10.52 10.23
N ASN A 269 -4.83 -9.29 9.75
CA ASN A 269 -5.19 -8.11 10.52
C ASN A 269 -6.67 -7.81 10.33
N THR A 270 -7.43 -7.90 11.42
CA THR A 270 -8.85 -7.54 11.47
C THR A 270 -9.02 -6.38 12.44
N GLY A 271 -9.66 -5.31 12.01
CA GLY A 271 -9.76 -4.11 12.82
C GLY A 271 -10.59 -3.00 12.22
N LEU A 272 -10.46 -1.84 12.86
CA LEU A 272 -11.10 -0.59 12.49
C LEU A 272 -10.02 0.39 12.03
N ARG A 273 -10.31 1.13 10.97
CA ARG A 273 -9.49 2.22 10.46
C ARG A 273 -10.34 3.48 10.32
N VAL A 274 -9.79 4.59 10.78
CA VAL A 274 -10.34 5.94 10.60
C VAL A 274 -9.39 6.71 9.72
N ASP A 275 -9.91 7.24 8.62
CA ASP A 275 -9.21 8.13 7.70
C ASP A 275 -9.73 9.55 7.91
N GLY A 276 -8.81 10.52 7.97
CA GLY A 276 -9.10 11.93 8.11
C GLY A 276 -8.40 12.76 7.03
N ARG A 277 -9.11 13.69 6.41
CA ARG A 277 -8.56 14.69 5.51
C ARG A 277 -8.40 16.01 6.27
N ILE A 278 -7.18 16.51 6.35
CA ILE A 278 -6.87 17.80 6.96
C ILE A 278 -6.94 18.91 5.91
N GLN A 279 -6.38 18.64 4.73
CA GLN A 279 -6.34 19.53 3.58
C GLN A 279 -6.50 18.73 2.30
N HIS A 280 -6.78 19.38 1.17
CA HIS A 280 -6.90 18.70 -0.13
C HIS A 280 -5.63 17.91 -0.54
N TRP A 281 -4.47 18.28 0.00
CA TRP A 281 -3.17 17.64 -0.25
C TRP A 281 -2.67 16.76 0.91
N LEU A 282 -3.37 16.73 2.06
CA LEU A 282 -2.93 16.01 3.26
C LEU A 282 -4.07 15.23 3.91
N ASP A 283 -3.91 13.92 3.90
CA ASP A 283 -4.75 13.00 4.68
C ASP A 283 -3.90 12.21 5.67
N PHE A 284 -4.56 11.63 6.66
CA PHE A 284 -3.97 10.69 7.58
C PHE A 284 -4.93 9.52 7.83
N TYR A 285 -4.41 8.46 8.42
CA TYR A 285 -5.25 7.42 9.00
C TYR A 285 -4.65 6.85 10.26
N PHE A 286 -5.54 6.32 11.08
CA PHE A 286 -5.21 5.50 12.23
C PHE A 286 -6.01 4.21 12.15
N ALA A 287 -5.34 3.08 12.37
CA ALA A 287 -5.95 1.77 12.35
C ALA A 287 -5.45 0.92 13.52
N MET A 288 -6.37 0.18 14.11
CA MET A 288 -6.08 -0.72 15.22
C MET A 288 -6.97 -1.94 15.18
N GLY A 289 -6.53 -3.02 15.82
CA GLY A 289 -7.30 -4.24 15.90
C GLY A 289 -6.44 -5.42 16.30
N PHE A 290 -6.85 -6.61 15.86
CA PHE A 290 -6.19 -7.86 16.18
C PHE A 290 -5.49 -8.45 14.97
N SER A 291 -4.27 -8.92 15.21
CA SER A 291 -3.45 -9.69 14.31
C SER A 291 -3.56 -11.16 14.68
N THR A 292 -4.22 -11.91 13.81
CA THR A 292 -4.61 -13.32 14.01
C THR A 292 -3.96 -14.21 12.97
N LYS A 293 -4.01 -15.55 13.16
CA LYS A 293 -3.36 -16.54 12.27
C LYS A 293 -1.88 -16.19 12.01
N ASN A 294 -1.20 -15.67 13.03
CA ASN A 294 0.20 -15.29 12.92
C ASN A 294 1.02 -16.55 12.64
N LYS A 295 1.94 -16.46 11.69
CA LYS A 295 2.88 -17.51 11.34
C LYS A 295 4.22 -16.86 11.01
N ILE A 296 5.27 -17.36 11.63
CA ILE A 296 6.66 -17.03 11.30
C ILE A 296 7.37 -18.30 10.86
N THR A 297 8.17 -18.21 9.81
CA THR A 297 9.00 -19.34 9.38
C THR A 297 10.39 -18.89 8.98
N PHE A 298 11.35 -19.78 9.17
CA PHE A 298 12.67 -19.67 8.59
C PHE A 298 12.97 -20.89 7.72
N TYR A 299 13.59 -20.65 6.57
CA TYR A 299 14.10 -21.72 5.72
C TYR A 299 15.33 -21.30 4.92
N SER A 300 16.01 -22.32 4.43
CA SER A 300 17.20 -22.24 3.60
C SER A 300 16.85 -22.69 2.17
N ASN A 301 17.36 -21.99 1.16
CA ASN A 301 17.20 -22.43 -0.23
C ASN A 301 18.06 -23.68 -0.50
N ASN A 302 19.31 -23.77 0.01
CA ASN A 302 20.14 -24.95 -0.27
C ASN A 302 19.61 -26.19 0.45
N ALA A 303 19.03 -26.05 1.65
CA ALA A 303 18.40 -27.16 2.35
C ALA A 303 17.15 -27.67 1.61
N ASN A 304 16.35 -26.77 1.01
CA ASN A 304 15.18 -27.16 0.23
C ASN A 304 15.54 -27.73 -1.15
N ASN A 305 16.58 -27.20 -1.81
CA ASN A 305 17.00 -27.68 -3.14
C ASN A 305 17.60 -29.10 -3.11
N LYS A 306 18.12 -29.57 -1.96
CA LYS A 306 18.65 -30.94 -1.80
C LYS A 306 17.56 -32.03 -1.84
N ASN A 307 16.27 -31.68 -1.74
CA ASN A 307 15.14 -32.61 -1.85
C ASN A 307 14.27 -32.24 -3.06
N SER A 308 14.52 -32.88 -4.21
CA SER A 308 13.95 -32.52 -5.51
C SER A 308 12.43 -32.75 -5.69
N LYS A 309 11.76 -33.42 -4.76
CA LYS A 309 10.34 -33.81 -4.91
C LYS A 309 9.35 -32.74 -4.45
N LEU A 310 9.76 -31.75 -3.68
CA LEU A 310 8.88 -30.67 -3.21
C LEU A 310 9.65 -29.34 -3.22
N PRO A 311 9.34 -28.41 -4.14
CA PRO A 311 9.90 -27.07 -4.06
C PRO A 311 9.32 -26.40 -2.81
N TYR A 312 10.14 -26.27 -1.76
CA TYR A 312 9.91 -25.43 -0.58
C TYR A 312 8.87 -25.91 0.45
N SER A 313 8.94 -27.17 0.91
CA SER A 313 8.09 -27.68 2.00
C SER A 313 8.77 -27.74 3.38
N LYS A 314 10.09 -27.55 3.48
CA LYS A 314 10.83 -27.74 4.74
C LYS A 314 11.27 -26.41 5.33
N TYR A 315 10.54 -25.96 6.35
CA TYR A 315 11.00 -24.94 7.28
C TYR A 315 11.89 -25.60 8.33
N PHE A 316 13.04 -25.00 8.63
CA PHE A 316 13.82 -25.45 9.78
C PHE A 316 13.31 -24.86 11.09
N TYR A 317 12.47 -23.82 11.00
CA TYR A 317 11.72 -23.26 12.10
C TYR A 317 10.36 -22.78 11.60
N GLU A 318 9.30 -23.16 12.31
CA GLU A 318 7.95 -22.67 12.10
C GLU A 318 7.26 -22.49 13.44
N LYS A 319 6.66 -21.32 13.66
CA LYS A 319 5.83 -21.07 14.82
C LYS A 319 4.61 -20.24 14.46
N ALA A 320 3.53 -20.44 15.21
CA ALA A 320 2.33 -19.64 15.15
C ALA A 320 2.18 -18.81 16.45
N PRO A 321 2.70 -17.57 16.49
CA PRO A 321 2.56 -16.71 17.67
C PRO A 321 1.09 -16.45 18.02
N ALA A 322 0.81 -16.22 19.31
CA ALA A 322 -0.54 -15.90 19.77
C ALA A 322 -1.10 -14.62 19.10
N ALA A 323 -2.42 -14.50 19.08
CA ALA A 323 -3.10 -13.30 18.59
C ALA A 323 -2.66 -12.06 19.40
N THR A 324 -2.53 -10.93 18.72
CA THR A 324 -1.93 -9.71 19.28
C THR A 324 -2.64 -8.47 18.79
N LEU A 325 -2.64 -7.41 19.60
CA LEU A 325 -3.06 -6.10 19.12
C LEU A 325 -2.03 -5.55 18.13
N PHE A 326 -2.49 -4.82 17.13
CA PHE A 326 -1.62 -4.02 16.26
C PHE A 326 -2.07 -2.56 16.26
N PHE A 327 -1.11 -1.69 15.98
CA PHE A 327 -1.35 -0.28 15.72
C PHE A 327 -0.71 0.10 14.39
N ASN A 328 -1.44 0.89 13.61
CA ASN A 328 -1.02 1.32 12.30
C ASN A 328 -1.44 2.77 12.08
N PHE A 329 -0.52 3.59 11.60
CA PHE A 329 -0.73 5.00 11.37
C PHE A 329 -0.09 5.39 10.04
N GLY A 330 -0.74 6.25 9.27
CA GLY A 330 -0.14 6.75 8.05
C GLY A 330 -0.49 8.19 7.72
N LEU A 331 0.42 8.83 6.99
CA LEU A 331 0.29 10.16 6.43
C LEU A 331 0.34 10.04 4.90
N ILE A 332 -0.63 10.67 4.23
CA ILE A 332 -0.80 10.62 2.78
C ILE A 332 -0.75 12.04 2.25
N PHE A 333 0.27 12.32 1.45
CA PHE A 333 0.46 13.59 0.76
C PHE A 333 0.06 13.42 -0.71
N LYS A 334 -0.78 14.32 -1.22
CA LYS A 334 -1.31 14.31 -2.59
C LYS A 334 -0.90 15.57 -3.32
N PHE A 335 -0.20 15.42 -4.43
CA PHE A 335 0.34 16.53 -5.22
C PHE A 335 -0.16 16.49 -6.67
N GLY A 336 -0.36 17.68 -7.22
CA GLY A 336 -0.78 17.88 -8.59
C GLY A 336 -2.30 17.91 -8.77
N LYS A 337 -2.71 18.54 -9.88
CA LYS A 337 -4.11 18.67 -10.28
C LYS A 337 -4.57 17.43 -11.03
N THR A 338 -5.85 17.07 -10.86
CA THR A 338 -6.49 15.99 -11.62
C THR A 338 -7.47 16.54 -12.65
N LYS A 339 -7.63 15.84 -13.77
CA LYS A 339 -8.76 16.05 -14.68
C LYS A 339 -10.08 15.82 -13.92
N SER A 340 -11.16 16.44 -14.38
CA SER A 340 -12.49 16.18 -13.83
C SER A 340 -13.02 14.81 -14.31
N TYR A 341 -13.63 14.06 -13.41
CA TYR A 341 -14.22 12.74 -13.68
C TYR A 341 -15.49 12.52 -12.84
N TYR A 342 -16.22 13.59 -12.56
CA TYR A 342 -17.46 13.52 -11.79
C TYR A 342 -18.45 12.52 -12.41
N LYS A 343 -18.96 11.60 -11.58
CA LYS A 343 -19.86 10.49 -11.98
C LYS A 343 -19.27 9.53 -13.01
N ASN A 344 -17.97 9.58 -13.30
CA ASN A 344 -17.29 8.61 -14.14
C ASN A 344 -16.87 7.38 -13.33
N ARG A 345 -17.74 6.37 -13.36
CA ARG A 345 -17.59 5.14 -12.56
C ARG A 345 -16.33 4.34 -12.89
N ASN A 346 -15.88 4.38 -14.14
CA ASN A 346 -14.66 3.67 -14.52
C ASN A 346 -13.44 4.34 -13.90
N ILE A 347 -13.43 5.68 -13.82
CA ILE A 347 -12.34 6.38 -13.13
C ILE A 347 -12.42 6.17 -11.62
N TYR A 348 -13.62 6.14 -11.02
CA TYR A 348 -13.76 5.80 -9.60
C TYR A 348 -13.23 4.39 -9.30
N ASP A 349 -13.54 3.42 -10.15
CA ASP A 349 -13.07 2.04 -10.00
C ASP A 349 -11.56 1.91 -10.27
N ALA A 350 -11.02 2.69 -11.21
CA ALA A 350 -9.59 2.81 -11.46
C ALA A 350 -8.83 3.40 -10.25
N ILE A 351 -9.39 4.42 -9.61
CA ILE A 351 -8.87 5.01 -8.37
C ILE A 351 -8.92 3.98 -7.25
N ASP A 352 -10.05 3.30 -7.06
CA ASP A 352 -10.20 2.26 -6.04
C ASP A 352 -9.16 1.14 -6.23
N LEU A 353 -9.02 0.58 -7.43
CA LEU A 353 -8.00 -0.44 -7.73
C LEU A 353 -6.57 0.07 -7.46
N ASN A 354 -6.27 1.31 -7.86
CA ASN A 354 -4.98 1.94 -7.61
C ASN A 354 -4.68 2.11 -6.12
N ASN A 355 -5.72 2.33 -5.32
CA ASN A 355 -5.63 2.55 -3.90
C ASN A 355 -5.66 1.26 -3.09
N THR A 356 -6.33 0.20 -3.54
CA THR A 356 -6.43 -1.08 -2.83
C THR A 356 -5.26 -2.02 -3.15
N VAL A 357 -4.75 -1.99 -4.38
CA VAL A 357 -3.55 -2.72 -4.76
C VAL A 357 -2.35 -1.85 -4.42
N GLY A 358 -1.91 -1.86 -3.17
CA GLY A 358 -0.73 -1.13 -2.72
C GLY A 358 0.51 -1.50 -3.54
N GLY A 359 1.30 -0.51 -3.96
CA GLY A 359 2.52 -0.78 -4.73
C GLY A 359 3.59 -1.47 -3.90
N GLY A 360 4.42 -2.29 -4.56
CA GLY A 360 5.46 -3.05 -3.88
C GLY A 360 4.96 -4.27 -3.12
N ASP A 361 3.68 -4.66 -3.24
CA ASP A 361 3.11 -5.86 -2.60
C ASP A 361 3.06 -5.82 -1.07
N ASP A 362 2.72 -4.66 -0.50
CA ASP A 362 2.67 -4.46 0.96
C ASP A 362 1.26 -4.37 1.54
N ASN A 363 0.23 -4.47 0.69
CA ASN A 363 -1.19 -4.37 1.09
C ASN A 363 -1.55 -3.11 1.89
N VAL A 364 -0.83 -2.02 1.65
CA VAL A 364 -1.17 -0.71 2.21
C VAL A 364 -2.16 -0.05 1.27
N SER A 365 -3.28 0.41 1.84
CA SER A 365 -4.30 1.13 1.07
C SER A 365 -4.21 2.62 1.33
N ASN A 366 -4.20 3.37 0.22
CA ASN A 366 -4.47 4.80 0.25
C ASN A 366 -5.98 4.98 0.31
N ASN A 367 -6.50 5.90 1.13
CA ASN A 367 -7.94 6.14 1.21
C ASN A 367 -8.54 6.58 -0.15
N ASN A 368 -9.87 6.49 -0.25
CA ASN A 368 -10.61 6.86 -1.47
C ASN A 368 -11.17 8.28 -1.42
N PHE A 369 -10.59 9.19 -0.64
CA PHE A 369 -11.06 10.58 -0.56
C PHE A 369 -11.02 11.34 -1.91
N GLN A 370 -10.31 10.82 -2.92
CA GLN A 370 -10.36 11.35 -4.29
C GLN A 370 -11.72 11.11 -4.97
N ILE A 371 -12.48 10.10 -4.55
CA ILE A 371 -13.82 9.85 -5.06
C ILE A 371 -14.77 10.85 -4.39
N PRO A 372 -15.43 11.75 -5.14
CA PRO A 372 -16.35 12.73 -4.58
C PRO A 372 -17.54 12.04 -3.92
N ILE A 373 -17.86 12.43 -2.69
CA ILE A 373 -19.10 12.06 -2.01
C ILE A 373 -20.15 13.09 -2.41
N GLU A 374 -21.31 12.65 -2.91
CA GLU A 374 -22.42 13.57 -3.21
C GLU A 374 -22.87 14.26 -1.91
N SER A 375 -22.49 15.52 -1.71
CA SER A 375 -23.03 16.33 -0.62
C SER A 375 -24.49 16.65 -0.91
N LYS A 376 -25.36 16.44 0.08
CA LYS A 376 -26.73 16.95 0.05
C LYS A 376 -26.65 18.48 0.18
N ARG A 377 -26.36 19.20 -0.91
CA ARG A 377 -26.38 20.66 -0.91
C ARG A 377 -27.81 21.12 -0.65
N LYS A 378 -28.00 22.00 0.33
CA LYS A 378 -29.27 22.71 0.51
C LYS A 378 -29.41 23.70 -0.66
N ALA A 379 -30.62 23.89 -1.18
CA ALA A 379 -30.87 24.76 -2.34
C ALA A 379 -30.40 26.22 -2.12
N GLU A 380 -30.28 26.65 -0.86
CA GLU A 380 -29.84 27.98 -0.44
C GLU A 380 -28.34 28.25 -0.65
N ASP A 381 -27.53 27.20 -0.81
CA ASP A 381 -26.07 27.30 -1.02
C ASP A 381 -25.68 27.51 -2.49
N LEU A 382 -26.64 27.55 -3.42
CA LEU A 382 -26.42 27.77 -4.86
C LEU A 382 -26.15 29.25 -5.20
N LYS A 383 -25.40 29.98 -4.36
CA LYS A 383 -24.85 31.29 -4.75
C LYS A 383 -23.61 31.09 -5.61
N PHE A 384 -23.26 32.09 -6.43
CA PHE A 384 -22.14 32.11 -7.38
C PHE A 384 -20.80 31.54 -6.83
N LYS A 385 -20.55 31.69 -5.52
CA LYS A 385 -19.39 31.12 -4.83
C LYS A 385 -19.33 29.59 -4.84
N SER A 386 -20.47 28.91 -4.89
CA SER A 386 -20.59 27.44 -4.97
C SER A 386 -20.36 26.86 -6.38
N LEU A 387 -20.54 27.70 -7.41
CA LEU A 387 -20.09 27.42 -8.78
C LEU A 387 -18.58 27.59 -8.84
N GLN A 388 -18.04 28.57 -8.11
CA GLN A 388 -16.61 28.76 -7.95
C GLN A 388 -15.97 27.61 -7.18
N ASP A 389 -16.55 27.03 -6.14
CA ASP A 389 -16.02 25.81 -5.49
C ASP A 389 -16.10 24.56 -6.39
N LEU A 390 -17.10 24.49 -7.29
CA LEU A 390 -17.14 23.47 -8.35
C LEU A 390 -16.04 23.68 -9.38
N ILE A 391 -15.60 24.92 -9.59
CA ILE A 391 -14.47 25.31 -10.44
C ILE A 391 -13.14 25.22 -9.67
N ASP A 392 -13.09 25.42 -8.36
CA ASP A 392 -11.85 25.46 -7.57
C ASP A 392 -11.46 24.05 -7.13
N TYR A 393 -12.42 23.12 -7.02
CA TYR A 393 -12.17 21.68 -6.93
C TYR A 393 -11.94 21.02 -8.30
N ASN A 394 -12.28 21.67 -9.43
CA ASN A 394 -12.13 21.12 -10.79
C ASN A 394 -11.22 21.92 -11.76
N ASP A 395 -10.66 23.07 -11.40
CA ASP A 395 -9.96 23.97 -12.33
C ASP A 395 -9.11 25.10 -11.69
N LEU A 396 -8.61 24.97 -10.45
CA LEU A 396 -7.53 25.83 -9.91
C LEU A 396 -6.27 25.12 -9.48
#